data_AF-A0A554J6N6-F1
#
_entry.id   AF-A0A554J6N6-F1
#
_cell.length_a   1.000
_cell.length_b   1.000
_cell.length_c   1.000
_cell.angle_alpha   90.00
_cell.angle_beta   90.00
_cell.angle_gamma   90.00
#
_symmetry.space_group_name_H-M   'P 1'
#
loop_
_entity.id
_entity.type
_entity.pdbx_description
1 polymer ?
#
loop_
_entity_poly.entity_id
_entity_poly.type
_entity_poly.pdbx_seq_one_letter_code
_entity_poly.pdbx_strand_id
1 'polypeptide(L)'
;CPKCGGPGKRETNTMPQWAGSCWYYLRFCDPENKEKLVSGEADKYWMPVDWYVGGAEHAVLHLLYSRFWHKFLFDIGVVGTKEPFQKLTNVGLVLAADGRKMSKRWGNVVLAEDIVKEYGADTLRVYECFMGPFENIISWDPKSINGVYRFLQRVWLLSDKISGSKGEAFRAEDLKIMHKTIKQVTEDIENIKLNTAIAALMEWLNYLSSKAGVEMEEYKTFLLLLAPFAPHITEELWSDFAEASSDKINWSIHQQSWPEFDNKFLEENEITVVVQVNGKVRETLLIQKDMISDKKVVENLALNSEKVKKFIGNKPVKKSVYIEGRVLNLVV
;
A
#
# COMPACT_ATOMS: atom_id res chain seq x y z
N CYS A 1 -21.34 -31.56 -44.60
CA CYS A 1 -21.82 -30.20 -44.25
C CYS A 1 -23.04 -30.37 -43.33
N PRO A 2 -23.08 -29.76 -42.14
CA PRO A 2 -24.17 -29.96 -41.17
C PRO A 2 -25.53 -29.43 -41.65
N LYS A 3 -25.58 -28.56 -42.67
CA LYS A 3 -26.82 -28.01 -43.22
C LYS A 3 -27.42 -28.84 -44.37
N CYS A 4 -26.58 -29.37 -45.28
CA CYS A 4 -27.03 -30.01 -46.51
C CYS A 4 -26.53 -31.45 -46.74
N GLY A 5 -25.72 -32.01 -45.82
CA GLY A 5 -25.19 -33.38 -45.93
C GLY A 5 -24.00 -33.57 -46.89
N GLY A 6 -23.80 -32.70 -47.88
CA GLY A 6 -22.71 -32.82 -48.86
C GLY A 6 -21.29 -32.60 -48.31
N PRO A 7 -20.24 -32.76 -49.13
CA PRO A 7 -18.85 -32.51 -48.73
C PRO A 7 -18.65 -31.11 -48.16
N GLY A 8 -17.78 -30.97 -47.17
CA GLY A 8 -17.46 -29.67 -46.58
C GLY A 8 -16.01 -29.64 -46.08
N LYS A 9 -15.47 -28.43 -45.93
CA LYS A 9 -14.13 -28.18 -45.41
C LYS A 9 -14.23 -27.28 -44.18
N ARG A 10 -13.49 -27.63 -43.12
CA ARG A 10 -13.40 -26.78 -41.92
C ARG A 10 -12.62 -25.51 -42.24
N GLU A 11 -12.92 -24.43 -41.54
CA GLU A 11 -12.04 -23.27 -41.49
C GLU A 11 -10.67 -23.71 -40.95
N THR A 12 -9.61 -23.20 -41.57
CA THR A 12 -8.22 -23.53 -41.23
C THR A 12 -7.50 -22.40 -40.49
N ASN A 13 -8.07 -21.19 -40.53
CA ASN A 13 -7.58 -20.07 -39.74
C ASN A 13 -7.90 -20.29 -38.26
N THR A 14 -6.99 -19.85 -37.40
CA THR A 14 -7.17 -19.86 -35.95
C THR A 14 -7.62 -18.48 -35.47
N MET A 15 -8.35 -18.47 -34.35
CA MET A 15 -8.61 -17.22 -33.66
C MET A 15 -7.31 -16.65 -33.08
N PRO A 16 -7.10 -15.33 -33.13
CA PRO A 16 -5.95 -14.69 -32.52
C PRO A 16 -6.00 -14.79 -31.00
N GLN A 17 -4.85 -14.64 -30.32
CA GLN A 17 -4.76 -14.84 -28.86
C GLN A 17 -5.72 -13.98 -28.04
N TRP A 18 -6.04 -12.77 -28.52
CA TRP A 18 -6.98 -11.90 -27.83
C TRP A 18 -8.41 -12.47 -27.76
N ALA A 19 -8.79 -13.41 -28.64
CA ALA A 19 -10.10 -14.04 -28.58
C ALA A 19 -10.36 -14.76 -27.24
N GLY A 20 -9.32 -15.25 -26.56
CA GLY A 20 -9.42 -15.80 -25.21
C GLY A 20 -9.33 -14.72 -24.12
N SER A 21 -8.41 -13.76 -24.28
CA SER A 21 -8.16 -12.77 -23.22
C SER A 21 -9.22 -11.67 -23.11
N CYS A 22 -10.22 -11.58 -24.00
CA CYS A 22 -11.24 -10.53 -23.91
C CYS A 22 -12.39 -10.85 -22.94
N TRP A 23 -12.49 -12.08 -22.44
CA TRP A 23 -13.61 -12.52 -21.60
C TRP A 23 -13.21 -13.48 -20.48
N TYR A 24 -11.91 -13.75 -20.32
CA TYR A 24 -11.39 -14.68 -19.31
C TYR A 24 -11.83 -14.36 -17.87
N TYR A 25 -12.02 -13.08 -17.53
CA TYR A 25 -12.50 -12.65 -16.22
C TYR A 25 -13.91 -13.19 -15.92
N LEU A 26 -14.79 -13.30 -16.92
CA LEU A 26 -16.10 -13.95 -16.76
C LEU A 26 -15.95 -15.45 -16.53
N ARG A 27 -14.95 -16.08 -17.17
CA ARG A 27 -14.75 -17.51 -17.02
C ARG A 27 -14.23 -17.89 -15.64
N PHE A 28 -13.48 -17.00 -14.97
CA PHE A 28 -13.09 -17.22 -13.58
C PHE A 28 -14.28 -17.27 -12.61
N CYS A 29 -15.40 -16.62 -12.94
CA CYS A 29 -16.62 -16.70 -12.13
C CYS A 29 -17.24 -18.10 -12.14
N ASP A 30 -17.07 -18.86 -13.23
CA ASP A 30 -17.71 -20.17 -13.42
C ASP A 30 -16.88 -21.11 -14.33
N PRO A 31 -15.67 -21.53 -13.88
CA PRO A 31 -14.65 -22.14 -14.75
C PRO A 31 -14.96 -23.57 -15.18
N GLU A 32 -15.85 -24.28 -14.50
CA GLU A 32 -16.17 -25.69 -14.78
C GLU A 32 -17.46 -25.88 -15.58
N ASN A 33 -18.24 -24.82 -15.80
CA ASN A 33 -19.52 -24.89 -16.51
C ASN A 33 -19.36 -25.24 -17.99
N LYS A 34 -19.86 -26.41 -18.41
CA LYS A 34 -19.70 -26.93 -19.79
C LYS A 34 -20.83 -26.49 -20.73
N GLU A 35 -21.87 -25.85 -20.21
CA GLU A 35 -23.07 -25.50 -20.96
C GLU A 35 -23.15 -24.02 -21.33
N LYS A 36 -22.61 -23.15 -20.46
CA LYS A 36 -22.65 -21.69 -20.62
C LYS A 36 -21.26 -21.09 -20.45
N LEU A 37 -21.11 -19.88 -20.99
CA LEU A 37 -19.90 -19.07 -20.80
C LEU A 37 -19.71 -18.73 -19.31
N VAL A 38 -20.78 -18.23 -18.67
CA VAL A 38 -20.91 -17.96 -17.24
C VAL A 38 -22.39 -18.14 -16.85
N SER A 39 -22.69 -18.66 -15.66
CA SER A 39 -24.06 -18.70 -15.14
C SER A 39 -24.53 -17.31 -14.69
N GLY A 40 -25.85 -17.07 -14.74
CA GLY A 40 -26.41 -15.80 -14.28
C GLY A 40 -26.25 -15.57 -12.77
N GLU A 41 -26.14 -16.64 -11.98
CA GLU A 41 -25.83 -16.57 -10.55
C GLU A 41 -24.39 -16.12 -10.31
N ALA A 42 -23.42 -16.74 -11.00
CA ALA A 42 -22.01 -16.39 -10.89
C ALA A 42 -21.74 -14.96 -11.40
N ASP A 43 -22.33 -14.56 -12.52
CA ASP A 43 -22.24 -13.19 -13.04
C ASP A 43 -22.80 -12.19 -12.02
N LYS A 44 -23.99 -12.44 -11.46
CA LYS A 44 -24.61 -11.55 -10.47
C LYS A 44 -23.79 -11.42 -9.18
N TYR A 45 -23.09 -12.48 -8.78
CA TYR A 45 -22.30 -12.49 -7.55
C TYR A 45 -20.96 -11.79 -7.72
N TRP A 46 -20.23 -12.05 -8.82
CA TRP A 46 -18.85 -11.59 -8.99
C TRP A 46 -18.70 -10.31 -9.81
N MET A 47 -19.66 -10.00 -10.70
CA MET A 47 -19.50 -8.91 -11.66
C MET A 47 -20.23 -7.63 -11.22
N PRO A 48 -19.69 -6.45 -11.57
CA PRO A 48 -18.48 -6.23 -12.36
C PRO A 48 -17.21 -6.33 -11.50
N VAL A 49 -16.04 -6.54 -12.12
CA VAL A 49 -14.75 -6.56 -11.40
C VAL A 49 -14.53 -5.19 -10.74
N ASP A 50 -14.42 -5.15 -9.42
CA ASP A 50 -14.28 -3.90 -8.67
C ASP A 50 -12.99 -3.16 -9.04
N TRP A 51 -11.88 -3.88 -9.12
CA TRP A 51 -10.57 -3.30 -9.40
C TRP A 51 -9.74 -4.17 -10.35
N TYR A 52 -9.51 -3.64 -11.55
CA TYR A 52 -8.62 -4.23 -12.54
C TYR A 52 -7.25 -3.55 -12.51
N VAL A 53 -6.18 -4.34 -12.34
CA VAL A 53 -4.80 -3.85 -12.29
C VAL A 53 -4.03 -4.46 -13.47
N GLY A 54 -3.41 -3.63 -14.30
CA GLY A 54 -2.69 -4.08 -15.48
C GLY A 54 -1.70 -3.05 -16.00
N GLY A 55 -0.81 -3.44 -16.91
CA GLY A 55 0.13 -2.49 -17.51
C GLY A 55 -0.53 -1.56 -18.53
N ALA A 56 -0.04 -0.32 -18.61
CA ALA A 56 -0.57 0.69 -19.54
C ALA A 56 -0.43 0.26 -21.02
N GLU A 57 0.47 -0.67 -21.34
CA GLU A 57 0.61 -1.28 -22.67
C GLU A 57 -0.66 -1.99 -23.16
N HIS A 58 -1.58 -2.35 -22.26
CA HIS A 58 -2.82 -3.02 -22.59
C HIS A 58 -4.00 -2.07 -22.84
N ALA A 59 -3.81 -0.75 -22.69
CA ALA A 59 -4.86 0.26 -22.83
C ALA A 59 -5.58 0.25 -24.18
N VAL A 60 -4.85 0.11 -25.29
CA VAL A 60 -5.40 0.22 -26.66
C VAL A 60 -5.75 -1.12 -27.30
N LEU A 61 -5.42 -2.24 -26.65
CA LEU A 61 -5.69 -3.59 -27.17
C LEU A 61 -6.65 -4.33 -26.24
N HIS A 62 -6.10 -5.03 -25.25
CA HIS A 62 -6.87 -5.91 -24.38
C HIS A 62 -8.03 -5.16 -23.71
N LEU A 63 -7.82 -3.97 -23.14
CA LEU A 63 -8.88 -3.24 -22.47
C LEU A 63 -10.01 -2.80 -23.43
N LEU A 64 -9.67 -2.40 -24.65
CA LEU A 64 -10.68 -2.05 -25.66
C LEU A 64 -11.48 -3.28 -26.09
N TYR A 65 -10.79 -4.39 -26.40
CA TYR A 65 -11.46 -5.61 -26.84
C TYR A 65 -12.28 -6.25 -25.72
N SER A 66 -11.80 -6.25 -24.47
CA SER A 66 -12.56 -6.72 -23.31
C SER A 66 -13.88 -5.97 -23.17
N ARG A 67 -13.86 -4.64 -23.31
CA ARG A 67 -15.07 -3.82 -23.28
C ARG A 67 -16.01 -4.11 -24.46
N PHE A 68 -15.46 -4.26 -25.67
CA PHE A 68 -16.24 -4.60 -26.85
C PHE A 68 -16.97 -5.93 -26.67
N TRP A 69 -16.25 -6.98 -26.29
CA TRP A 69 -16.82 -8.31 -26.06
C TRP A 69 -17.84 -8.29 -24.91
N HIS A 70 -17.54 -7.59 -23.82
CA HIS A 70 -18.48 -7.46 -22.71
C HIS A 70 -19.80 -6.81 -23.14
N LYS A 71 -19.74 -5.75 -23.96
CA LYS A 71 -20.93 -5.08 -24.49
C LYS A 71 -21.73 -5.98 -25.42
N PHE A 72 -21.06 -6.72 -26.30
CA PHE A 72 -21.72 -7.72 -27.13
C PHE A 72 -22.44 -8.77 -26.26
N LEU A 73 -21.78 -9.28 -25.22
CA LEU A 73 -22.37 -10.25 -24.30
C LEU A 73 -23.54 -9.66 -23.49
N PHE A 74 -23.46 -8.38 -23.13
CA PHE A 74 -24.56 -7.65 -22.50
C PHE A 74 -25.76 -7.52 -23.44
N ASP A 75 -25.53 -7.14 -24.69
CA ASP A 75 -26.58 -6.95 -25.70
C ASP A 75 -27.35 -8.25 -26.00
N ILE A 76 -26.68 -9.41 -25.94
CA ILE A 76 -27.31 -10.73 -26.10
C ILE A 76 -27.80 -11.35 -24.77
N GLY A 77 -27.69 -10.63 -23.65
CA GLY A 77 -28.22 -11.03 -22.34
C GLY A 77 -27.41 -12.11 -21.61
N VAL A 78 -26.12 -12.28 -21.92
CA VAL A 78 -25.22 -13.24 -21.24
C VAL A 78 -24.69 -12.70 -19.92
N VAL A 79 -24.45 -11.38 -19.82
CA VAL A 79 -23.96 -10.69 -18.61
C VAL A 79 -24.91 -9.58 -18.20
N GLY A 80 -24.98 -9.28 -16.90
CA GLY A 80 -25.89 -8.29 -16.31
C GLY A 80 -25.37 -6.86 -16.26
N THR A 81 -24.09 -6.63 -16.57
CA THR A 81 -23.44 -5.31 -16.48
C THR A 81 -22.92 -4.84 -17.84
N LYS A 82 -22.83 -3.51 -18.03
CA LYS A 82 -22.49 -2.89 -19.32
C LYS A 82 -20.98 -2.68 -19.53
N GLU A 83 -20.22 -2.67 -18.45
CA GLU A 83 -18.77 -2.52 -18.43
C GLU A 83 -18.16 -3.56 -17.48
N PRO A 84 -17.03 -4.18 -17.84
CA PRO A 84 -16.47 -5.29 -17.07
C PRO A 84 -15.70 -4.87 -15.81
N PHE A 85 -15.19 -3.64 -15.75
CA PHE A 85 -14.26 -3.17 -14.72
C PHE A 85 -14.75 -1.83 -14.13
N GLN A 86 -14.87 -1.71 -12.81
CA GLN A 86 -15.28 -0.46 -12.14
C GLN A 86 -14.11 0.52 -11.99
N LYS A 87 -12.98 0.05 -11.47
CA LYS A 87 -11.73 0.80 -11.30
C LYS A 87 -10.63 0.15 -12.13
N LEU A 88 -9.84 0.97 -12.82
CA LEU A 88 -8.63 0.54 -13.54
C LEU A 88 -7.42 1.28 -12.95
N THR A 89 -6.37 0.55 -12.60
CA THR A 89 -5.08 1.14 -12.22
C THR A 89 -3.96 0.57 -13.09
N ASN A 90 -3.13 1.46 -13.62
CA ASN A 90 -1.99 1.06 -14.44
C ASN A 90 -0.75 0.85 -13.57
N VAL A 91 -0.13 -0.33 -13.66
CA VAL A 91 1.15 -0.59 -12.97
C VAL A 91 2.30 0.07 -13.74
N GLY A 92 3.25 0.63 -12.98
CA GLY A 92 4.49 1.16 -13.51
C GLY A 92 5.45 0.06 -13.98
N LEU A 93 6.32 0.38 -14.94
CA LEU A 93 7.29 -0.58 -15.45
C LEU A 93 8.52 -0.67 -14.51
N VAL A 94 8.89 -1.89 -14.14
CA VAL A 94 10.16 -2.16 -13.45
C VAL A 94 11.27 -2.33 -14.48
N LEU A 95 12.27 -1.45 -14.43
CA LEU A 95 13.48 -1.50 -15.25
C LEU A 95 14.56 -2.30 -14.53
N ALA A 96 15.52 -2.83 -15.28
CA ALA A 96 16.74 -3.37 -14.70
C ALA A 96 17.60 -2.27 -14.05
N ALA A 97 18.60 -2.67 -13.27
CA ALA A 97 19.53 -1.74 -12.60
C ALA A 97 20.29 -0.83 -13.57
N ASP A 98 20.41 -1.21 -14.85
CA ASP A 98 21.02 -0.42 -15.92
C ASP A 98 20.05 0.62 -16.56
N GLY A 99 18.82 0.72 -16.05
CA GLY A 99 17.79 1.63 -16.54
C GLY A 99 17.11 1.18 -17.84
N ARG A 100 17.32 -0.06 -18.29
CA ARG A 100 16.67 -0.61 -19.50
C ARG A 100 15.52 -1.53 -19.12
N LYS A 101 14.57 -1.69 -20.03
CA LYS A 101 13.54 -2.75 -19.91
C LYS A 101 14.24 -4.11 -19.81
N MET A 102 13.84 -4.91 -18.82
CA MET A 102 14.38 -6.26 -18.63
C MET A 102 14.14 -7.12 -19.87
N SER A 103 15.19 -7.77 -20.36
CA SER A 103 15.12 -8.66 -21.52
C SER A 103 16.25 -9.69 -21.51
N LYS A 104 15.92 -10.93 -21.91
CA LYS A 104 16.90 -12.02 -22.06
C LYS A 104 18.04 -11.62 -23.01
N ARG A 105 17.76 -10.79 -24.03
CA ARG A 105 18.77 -10.29 -24.98
C ARG A 105 19.90 -9.53 -24.30
N TRP A 106 19.60 -8.79 -23.23
CA TRP A 106 20.58 -7.95 -22.52
C TRP A 106 21.20 -8.66 -21.32
N GLY A 107 20.74 -9.87 -20.97
CA GLY A 107 21.18 -10.57 -19.76
C GLY A 107 20.88 -9.81 -18.46
N ASN A 108 19.94 -8.86 -18.49
CA ASN A 108 19.64 -7.94 -17.38
C ASN A 108 18.33 -8.29 -16.66
N VAL A 109 17.79 -9.49 -16.87
CA VAL A 109 16.57 -9.97 -16.22
C VAL A 109 16.90 -10.34 -14.78
N VAL A 110 16.15 -9.79 -13.83
CA VAL A 110 16.15 -10.26 -12.45
C VAL A 110 15.17 -11.41 -12.35
N LEU A 111 15.64 -12.59 -11.94
CA LEU A 111 14.78 -13.75 -11.75
C LEU A 111 14.23 -13.75 -10.33
N ALA A 112 12.90 -13.78 -10.20
CA ALA A 112 12.23 -13.81 -8.90
C ALA A 112 12.68 -15.01 -8.04
N GLU A 113 12.91 -16.18 -8.66
CA GLU A 113 13.35 -17.39 -7.97
C GLU A 113 14.70 -17.21 -7.25
N ASP A 114 15.66 -16.52 -7.89
CA ASP A 114 16.96 -16.25 -7.28
C ASP A 114 16.81 -15.37 -6.04
N ILE A 115 15.96 -14.35 -6.13
CA ILE A 115 15.68 -13.45 -5.00
C ILE A 115 14.95 -14.18 -3.87
N VAL A 116 13.93 -14.99 -4.20
CA VAL A 116 13.17 -15.78 -3.20
C VAL A 116 14.08 -16.77 -2.49
N LYS A 117 15.01 -17.41 -3.21
CA LYS A 117 15.96 -18.36 -2.62
C LYS A 117 16.93 -17.69 -1.65
N GLU A 118 17.36 -16.47 -1.93
CA GLU A 118 18.31 -15.74 -1.10
C GLU A 118 17.66 -14.99 0.06
N TYR A 119 16.50 -14.37 -0.15
CA TYR A 119 15.86 -13.44 0.78
C TYR A 119 14.47 -13.86 1.27
N GLY A 120 13.85 -14.86 0.65
CA GLY A 120 12.47 -15.27 0.91
C GLY A 120 11.42 -14.48 0.12
N ALA A 121 10.23 -15.06 -0.01
CA ALA A 121 9.13 -14.50 -0.79
C ALA A 121 8.62 -13.16 -0.24
N ASP A 122 8.52 -13.03 1.08
CA ASP A 122 8.03 -11.80 1.72
C ASP A 122 8.97 -10.61 1.49
N THR A 123 10.28 -10.84 1.52
CA THR A 123 11.25 -9.78 1.23
C THR A 123 11.08 -9.25 -0.18
N LEU A 124 10.89 -10.13 -1.18
CA LEU A 124 10.64 -9.72 -2.56
C LEU A 124 9.33 -8.91 -2.67
N ARG A 125 8.23 -9.43 -2.11
CA ARG A 125 6.91 -8.78 -2.16
C ARG A 125 6.92 -7.39 -1.50
N VAL A 126 7.47 -7.28 -0.30
CA VAL A 126 7.58 -6.00 0.42
C VAL A 126 8.49 -5.05 -0.35
N TYR A 127 9.57 -5.55 -0.95
CA TYR A 127 10.46 -4.71 -1.77
C TYR A 127 9.76 -4.15 -3.01
N GLU A 128 9.02 -4.98 -3.75
CA GLU A 128 8.22 -4.52 -4.91
C GLU A 128 7.15 -3.51 -4.51
N CYS A 129 6.53 -3.67 -3.34
CA CYS A 129 5.58 -2.71 -2.82
C CYS A 129 6.24 -1.40 -2.33
N PHE A 130 7.51 -1.44 -1.93
CA PHE A 130 8.22 -0.32 -1.29
C PHE A 130 9.09 0.51 -2.22
N MET A 131 9.55 -0.05 -3.35
CA MET A 131 10.52 0.59 -4.25
C MET A 131 10.07 1.96 -4.78
N GLY A 132 8.77 2.26 -4.76
CA GLY A 132 8.22 3.58 -5.03
C GLY A 132 6.73 3.53 -5.36
N PRO A 133 6.14 4.64 -5.85
CA PRO A 133 4.73 4.70 -6.19
C PRO A 133 4.34 3.67 -7.26
N PHE A 134 3.21 3.01 -7.08
CA PHE A 134 2.77 1.86 -7.87
C PHE A 134 2.70 2.12 -9.40
N GLU A 135 2.36 3.33 -9.80
CA GLU A 135 2.16 3.71 -11.21
C GLU A 135 3.46 4.17 -11.90
N ASN A 136 4.52 4.41 -11.12
CA ASN A 136 5.75 5.01 -11.63
C ASN A 136 6.69 3.96 -12.25
N ILE A 137 7.45 4.39 -13.26
CA ILE A 137 8.57 3.62 -13.77
C ILE A 137 9.72 3.68 -12.75
N ILE A 138 10.20 2.51 -12.32
CA ILE A 138 11.23 2.39 -11.27
C ILE A 138 12.32 1.44 -11.75
N SER A 139 13.58 1.76 -11.45
CA SER A 139 14.70 0.85 -11.68
C SER A 139 14.93 -0.05 -10.48
N TRP A 140 15.08 -1.35 -10.73
CA TRP A 140 15.49 -2.31 -9.73
C TRP A 140 16.85 -1.93 -9.12
N ASP A 141 16.92 -1.88 -7.80
CA ASP A 141 18.17 -1.65 -7.05
C ASP A 141 18.48 -2.87 -6.16
N PRO A 142 19.48 -3.70 -6.53
CA PRO A 142 19.88 -4.86 -5.75
C PRO A 142 20.35 -4.54 -4.33
N LYS A 143 20.73 -3.29 -4.03
CA LYS A 143 21.18 -2.91 -2.68
C LYS A 143 20.01 -2.64 -1.76
N SER A 144 18.95 -2.02 -2.28
CA SER A 144 17.79 -1.59 -1.48
C SER A 144 17.01 -2.75 -0.88
N ILE A 145 17.02 -3.93 -1.50
CA ILE A 145 16.35 -5.14 -0.97
C ILE A 145 16.87 -5.55 0.42
N ASN A 146 18.16 -5.30 0.69
CA ASN A 146 18.75 -5.59 2.01
C ASN A 146 18.11 -4.78 3.13
N GLY A 147 17.60 -3.58 2.83
CA GLY A 147 16.86 -2.76 3.80
C GLY A 147 15.56 -3.43 4.21
N VAL A 148 14.83 -3.99 3.24
CA VAL A 148 13.57 -4.71 3.46
C VAL A 148 13.82 -6.02 4.20
N TYR A 149 14.87 -6.77 3.82
CA TYR A 149 15.25 -7.99 4.53
C TYR A 149 15.51 -7.72 6.02
N ARG A 150 16.31 -6.69 6.33
CA ARG A 150 16.57 -6.26 7.72
C ARG A 150 15.32 -5.76 8.44
N PHE A 151 14.41 -5.12 7.72
CA PHE A 151 13.12 -4.70 8.29
C PHE A 151 12.33 -5.93 8.77
N LEU A 152 12.17 -6.96 7.95
CA LEU A 152 11.45 -8.18 8.34
C LEU A 152 12.16 -8.94 9.47
N GLN A 153 13.50 -9.01 9.46
CA GLN A 153 14.26 -9.57 10.60
C GLN A 153 13.99 -8.82 11.91
N ARG A 154 13.84 -7.49 11.85
CA ARG A 154 13.50 -6.69 13.04
C ARG A 154 12.07 -6.90 13.50
N VAL A 155 11.12 -7.16 12.58
CA VAL A 155 9.75 -7.56 12.93
C VAL A 155 9.76 -8.88 13.68
N TRP A 156 10.56 -9.85 13.22
CA TRP A 156 10.75 -11.13 13.89
C TRP A 156 11.30 -10.93 15.30
N LEU A 157 12.44 -10.25 15.45
CA LEU A 157 13.09 -10.00 16.74
C LEU A 157 12.26 -9.15 17.71
N LEU A 158 11.21 -8.48 17.23
CA LEU A 158 10.31 -7.72 18.10
C LEU A 158 9.45 -8.64 18.96
N SER A 159 9.21 -9.90 18.56
CA SER A 159 8.44 -10.86 19.34
C SER A 159 9.09 -11.12 20.71
N ASP A 160 10.42 -11.15 20.77
CA ASP A 160 11.19 -11.30 22.02
C ASP A 160 10.99 -10.13 23.01
N LYS A 161 10.51 -8.98 22.53
CA LYS A 161 10.23 -7.79 23.34
C LYS A 161 8.79 -7.70 23.82
N ILE A 162 7.94 -8.67 23.48
CA ILE A 162 6.56 -8.68 23.94
C ILE A 162 6.56 -8.87 25.46
N SER A 163 6.26 -7.80 26.18
CA SER A 163 6.05 -7.90 27.62
C SER A 163 4.63 -8.38 27.83
N GLY A 164 4.46 -9.57 28.44
CA GLY A 164 3.14 -10.01 28.89
C GLY A 164 2.51 -8.91 29.73
N SER A 165 1.36 -8.41 29.31
CA SER A 165 0.74 -7.20 29.85
C SER A 165 0.73 -7.24 31.37
N LYS A 166 1.54 -6.39 32.03
CA LYS A 166 1.47 -6.23 33.49
C LYS A 166 0.29 -5.34 33.92
N GLY A 167 -0.78 -5.34 33.12
CA GLY A 167 -2.00 -4.56 33.39
C GLY A 167 -1.80 -3.05 33.40
N GLU A 168 -0.68 -2.54 32.88
CA GLU A 168 -0.51 -1.10 32.69
C GLU A 168 -1.33 -0.64 31.48
N ALA A 169 -2.12 0.42 31.66
CA ALA A 169 -2.89 0.99 30.57
C ALA A 169 -1.94 1.51 29.48
N PHE A 170 -2.30 1.31 28.20
CA PHE A 170 -1.57 1.90 27.08
C PHE A 170 -1.31 3.38 27.31
N ARG A 171 -0.07 3.84 27.04
CA ARG A 171 0.19 5.27 27.06
C ARG A 171 -0.59 5.93 25.92
N ALA A 172 -1.07 7.14 26.14
CA ALA A 172 -1.84 7.88 25.13
C ALA A 172 -1.08 8.00 23.79
N GLU A 173 0.25 8.12 23.84
CA GLU A 173 1.10 8.18 22.66
C GLU A 173 1.15 6.85 21.88
N ASP A 174 1.13 5.71 22.58
CA ASP A 174 1.14 4.38 21.94
C ASP A 174 -0.16 4.19 21.11
N LEU A 175 -1.31 4.52 21.71
CA LEU A 175 -2.61 4.47 21.03
C LEU A 175 -2.68 5.44 19.85
N LYS A 176 -2.17 6.66 20.01
CA LYS A 176 -2.13 7.66 18.94
C LYS A 176 -1.34 7.16 17.73
N ILE A 177 -0.13 6.65 17.93
CA ILE A 177 0.71 6.14 16.83
C ILE A 177 0.06 4.91 16.18
N MET A 178 -0.47 3.98 16.98
CA MET A 178 -1.16 2.79 16.49
C MET A 178 -2.34 3.17 15.59
N HIS A 179 -3.29 3.98 16.08
CA HIS A 179 -4.47 4.35 15.30
C HIS A 179 -4.14 5.22 14.08
N LYS A 180 -3.12 6.10 14.17
CA LYS A 180 -2.62 6.86 13.01
C LYS A 180 -2.04 5.92 11.94
N THR A 181 -1.32 4.88 12.35
CA THR A 181 -0.74 3.89 11.44
C THR A 181 -1.80 3.00 10.82
N ILE A 182 -2.78 2.51 11.60
CA ILE A 182 -3.93 1.75 11.09
C ILE A 182 -4.63 2.57 10.00
N LYS A 183 -4.98 3.82 10.28
CA LYS A 183 -5.64 4.71 9.31
C LYS A 183 -4.79 4.87 8.04
N GLN A 184 -3.53 5.26 8.19
CA GLN A 184 -2.65 5.52 7.05
C GLN A 184 -2.49 4.29 6.15
N VAL A 185 -2.22 3.11 6.73
CA VAL A 185 -2.05 1.86 5.98
C VAL A 185 -3.36 1.46 5.29
N THR A 186 -4.50 1.58 5.97
CA THR A 186 -5.82 1.27 5.39
C THR A 186 -6.10 2.15 4.18
N GLU A 187 -6.00 3.46 4.33
CA GLU A 187 -6.24 4.42 3.26
C GLU A 187 -5.22 4.26 2.11
N ASP A 188 -3.95 3.97 2.43
CA ASP A 188 -2.93 3.77 1.41
C ASP A 188 -3.14 2.50 0.59
N ILE A 189 -3.62 1.40 1.18
CA ILE A 189 -3.95 0.18 0.44
C ILE A 189 -5.11 0.45 -0.53
N GLU A 190 -6.19 1.08 -0.07
CA GLU A 190 -7.35 1.44 -0.91
C GLU A 190 -6.96 2.36 -2.08
N ASN A 191 -5.94 3.19 -1.88
CA ASN A 191 -5.41 4.13 -2.86
C ASN A 191 -4.14 3.66 -3.57
N ILE A 192 -3.74 2.39 -3.41
CA ILE A 192 -2.55 1.74 -4.00
C ILE A 192 -1.21 2.47 -3.74
N LYS A 193 -1.11 3.19 -2.62
CA LYS A 193 0.11 3.83 -2.13
C LYS A 193 0.92 2.87 -1.24
N LEU A 194 1.24 1.71 -1.80
CA LEU A 194 1.85 0.60 -1.06
C LEU A 194 3.20 0.98 -0.43
N ASN A 195 3.95 1.86 -1.08
CA ASN A 195 5.25 2.31 -0.60
C ASN A 195 5.14 3.18 0.66
N THR A 196 4.11 4.03 0.76
CA THR A 196 3.89 4.84 1.96
C THR A 196 3.25 4.04 3.08
N ALA A 197 2.42 3.02 2.77
CA ALA A 197 1.95 2.07 3.76
C ALA A 197 3.12 1.33 4.44
N ILE A 198 4.07 0.81 3.65
CA ILE A 198 5.26 0.14 4.20
C ILE A 198 6.17 1.13 4.95
N ALA A 199 6.31 2.37 4.47
CA ALA A 199 7.05 3.40 5.19
C ALA A 199 6.44 3.66 6.59
N ALA A 200 5.11 3.77 6.68
CA ALA A 200 4.40 3.93 7.95
C ALA A 200 4.64 2.74 8.90
N LEU A 201 4.63 1.51 8.38
CA LEU A 201 4.98 0.31 9.15
C LEU A 201 6.46 0.32 9.60
N MET A 202 7.39 0.75 8.75
CA MET A 202 8.80 0.90 9.14
C MET A 202 8.99 1.94 10.25
N GLU A 203 8.30 3.07 10.17
CA GLU A 203 8.30 4.11 11.21
C GLU A 203 7.72 3.59 12.53
N TRP A 204 6.59 2.90 12.49
CA TRP A 204 6.00 2.33 13.68
C TRP A 204 6.87 1.22 14.28
N LEU A 205 7.50 0.37 13.45
CA LEU A 205 8.48 -0.60 13.92
C LEU A 205 9.65 0.06 14.64
N ASN A 206 10.15 1.19 14.14
CA ASN A 206 11.22 1.95 14.80
C ASN A 206 10.78 2.44 16.18
N TYR A 207 9.56 2.96 16.28
CA TYR A 207 8.97 3.35 17.55
C TYR A 207 8.87 2.17 18.53
N LEU A 208 8.24 1.07 18.12
CA LEU A 208 8.10 -0.13 18.95
C LEU A 208 9.47 -0.69 19.38
N SER A 209 10.44 -0.73 18.46
CA SER A 209 11.81 -1.20 18.74
C SER A 209 12.51 -0.36 19.82
N SER A 210 12.16 0.94 19.94
CA SER A 210 12.76 1.85 20.91
C SER A 210 12.18 1.70 22.33
N LYS A 211 11.01 1.06 22.45
CA LYS A 211 10.36 0.80 23.75
C LYS A 211 11.13 -0.27 24.52
N ALA A 212 11.01 -0.21 25.85
CA ALA A 212 11.54 -1.22 26.76
C ALA A 212 10.79 -2.55 26.65
N GLY A 213 9.48 -2.48 26.40
CA GLY A 213 8.60 -3.61 26.11
C GLY A 213 7.49 -3.19 25.14
N VAL A 214 6.99 -4.15 24.38
CA VAL A 214 5.89 -3.97 23.42
C VAL A 214 4.67 -4.69 23.94
N GLU A 215 3.51 -4.02 23.91
CA GLU A 215 2.27 -4.66 24.31
C GLU A 215 1.81 -5.65 23.24
N MET A 216 1.23 -6.76 23.67
CA MET A 216 0.80 -7.83 22.75
C MET A 216 -0.17 -7.32 21.67
N GLU A 217 -1.08 -6.41 22.02
CA GLU A 217 -2.04 -5.84 21.08
C GLU A 217 -1.39 -4.96 20.01
N GLU A 218 -0.35 -4.20 20.36
CA GLU A 218 0.42 -3.41 19.39
C GLU A 218 1.08 -4.33 18.37
N TYR A 219 1.67 -5.42 18.84
CA TYR A 219 2.35 -6.37 17.96
C TYR A 219 1.36 -7.12 17.07
N LYS A 220 0.24 -7.61 17.61
CA LYS A 220 -0.83 -8.23 16.82
C LYS A 220 -1.38 -7.30 15.74
N THR A 221 -1.67 -6.05 16.11
CA THR A 221 -2.12 -5.03 15.16
C THR A 221 -1.09 -4.77 14.08
N PHE A 222 0.19 -4.67 14.45
CA PHE A 222 1.29 -4.50 13.50
C PHE A 222 1.35 -5.67 12.50
N LEU A 223 1.25 -6.91 12.96
CA LEU A 223 1.26 -8.09 12.09
C LEU A 223 0.05 -8.10 11.14
N LEU A 224 -1.14 -7.75 11.62
CA LEU A 224 -2.35 -7.66 10.78
C LEU A 224 -2.17 -6.66 9.63
N LEU A 225 -1.61 -5.49 9.91
CA LEU A 225 -1.34 -4.47 8.89
C LEU A 225 -0.25 -4.90 7.90
N LEU A 226 0.72 -5.71 8.35
CA LEU A 226 1.82 -6.19 7.52
C LEU A 226 1.42 -7.40 6.64
N ALA A 227 0.43 -8.18 7.05
CA ALA A 227 0.03 -9.44 6.41
C ALA A 227 -0.26 -9.36 4.90
N PRO A 228 -0.88 -8.29 4.36
CA PRO A 228 -1.07 -8.17 2.91
C PRO A 228 0.26 -8.14 2.13
N PHE A 229 1.32 -7.61 2.75
CA PHE A 229 2.64 -7.42 2.13
C PHE A 229 3.55 -8.63 2.37
N ALA A 230 3.61 -9.14 3.61
CA ALA A 230 4.50 -10.21 4.04
C ALA A 230 3.72 -11.36 4.72
N PRO A 231 2.84 -12.07 3.98
CA PRO A 231 1.89 -13.01 4.58
C PRO A 231 2.55 -14.18 5.33
N HIS A 232 3.69 -14.68 4.87
CA HIS A 232 4.27 -15.91 5.44
C HIS A 232 4.88 -15.66 6.82
N ILE A 233 5.72 -14.64 6.96
CA ILE A 233 6.32 -14.25 8.24
C ILE A 233 5.25 -13.83 9.25
N THR A 234 4.20 -13.15 8.80
CA THR A 234 3.12 -12.74 9.70
C THR A 234 2.27 -13.91 10.16
N GLU A 235 2.00 -14.91 9.30
CA GLU A 235 1.30 -16.13 9.70
C GLU A 235 2.12 -16.93 10.72
N GLU A 236 3.42 -17.09 10.47
CA GLU A 236 4.34 -17.81 11.37
C GLU A 236 4.36 -17.14 12.77
N LEU A 237 4.60 -15.82 12.82
CA LEU A 237 4.63 -15.07 14.07
C LEU A 237 3.25 -15.01 14.76
N TRP A 238 2.17 -15.12 14.00
CA TRP A 238 0.82 -15.16 14.56
C TRP A 238 0.49 -16.51 15.19
N SER A 239 1.02 -17.60 14.63
CA SER A 239 0.74 -18.97 15.08
C SER A 239 1.14 -19.19 16.55
N ASP A 240 2.21 -18.53 17.02
CA ASP A 240 2.62 -18.53 18.43
C ASP A 240 1.51 -18.05 19.38
N PHE A 241 0.68 -17.09 18.95
CA PHE A 241 -0.45 -16.61 19.76
C PHE A 241 -1.65 -17.55 19.70
N ALA A 242 -1.85 -18.21 18.55
CA ALA A 242 -2.93 -19.17 18.37
C ALA A 242 -2.71 -20.44 19.21
N GLU A 243 -1.47 -20.92 19.30
CA GLU A 243 -1.13 -22.07 20.14
C GLU A 243 -1.31 -21.78 21.64
N ALA A 244 -1.07 -20.54 22.06
CA ALA A 244 -1.30 -20.09 23.43
C ALA A 244 -2.80 -19.93 23.76
N SER A 245 -3.68 -19.88 22.75
CA SER A 245 -5.13 -19.73 22.91
C SER A 245 -5.84 -21.09 22.89
N SER A 246 -6.85 -21.27 23.76
CA SER A 246 -7.73 -22.45 23.73
C SER A 246 -8.65 -22.51 22.50
N ASP A 247 -8.77 -21.41 21.74
CA ASP A 247 -9.64 -21.30 20.57
C ASP A 247 -8.91 -21.66 19.26
N LYS A 248 -9.00 -22.95 18.88
CA LYS A 248 -8.46 -23.48 17.62
C LYS A 248 -9.16 -22.98 16.33
N ILE A 249 -10.21 -22.19 16.45
CA ILE A 249 -11.08 -21.81 15.32
C ILE A 249 -10.55 -20.59 14.53
N ASN A 250 -9.64 -19.81 15.10
CA ASN A 250 -9.08 -18.58 14.48
C ASN A 250 -7.54 -18.57 14.53
N TRP A 251 -6.93 -19.66 14.06
CA TRP A 251 -5.47 -19.83 14.16
C TRP A 251 -4.69 -19.00 13.14
N SER A 252 -5.27 -18.72 11.98
CA SER A 252 -4.61 -18.01 10.88
C SER A 252 -4.79 -16.50 10.99
N ILE A 253 -3.76 -15.72 10.69
CA ILE A 253 -3.84 -14.25 10.63
C ILE A 253 -4.80 -13.81 9.53
N HIS A 254 -4.93 -14.59 8.47
CA HIS A 254 -5.76 -14.29 7.30
C HIS A 254 -7.27 -14.51 7.53
N GLN A 255 -7.64 -15.07 8.69
CA GLN A 255 -9.03 -15.22 9.12
C GLN A 255 -9.46 -14.11 10.10
N GLN A 256 -8.54 -13.24 10.51
CA GLN A 256 -8.81 -12.17 11.46
C GLN A 256 -9.47 -10.98 10.77
N SER A 257 -10.20 -10.19 11.56
CA SER A 257 -10.72 -8.91 11.08
C SER A 257 -9.60 -7.89 10.91
N TRP A 258 -9.74 -7.02 9.91
CA TRP A 258 -8.84 -5.89 9.73
C TRP A 258 -8.96 -4.93 10.93
N PRO A 259 -7.85 -4.39 11.47
CA PRO A 259 -7.90 -3.48 12.61
C PRO A 259 -8.59 -2.16 12.26
N GLU A 260 -9.42 -1.66 13.18
CA GLU A 260 -10.12 -0.38 13.03
C GLU A 260 -9.42 0.75 13.78
N PHE A 261 -9.43 1.97 13.22
CA PHE A 261 -8.91 3.15 13.90
C PHE A 261 -10.02 3.95 14.59
N ASP A 262 -9.71 4.52 15.75
CA ASP A 262 -10.63 5.40 16.48
C ASP A 262 -10.19 6.87 16.30
N ASN A 263 -11.10 7.68 15.74
CA ASN A 263 -10.88 9.08 15.43
C ASN A 263 -10.46 9.93 16.64
N LYS A 264 -10.83 9.53 17.87
CA LYS A 264 -10.43 10.28 19.08
C LYS A 264 -8.93 10.31 19.31
N PHE A 265 -8.19 9.31 18.80
CA PHE A 265 -6.74 9.25 18.91
C PHE A 265 -6.02 9.95 17.74
N LEU A 266 -6.76 10.41 16.72
CA LEU A 266 -6.21 11.11 15.57
C LEU A 266 -6.17 12.63 15.77
N GLU A 267 -6.82 13.13 16.82
CA GLU A 267 -6.83 14.56 17.12
C GLU A 267 -5.45 15.02 17.57
N GLU A 268 -4.80 15.82 16.72
CA GLU A 268 -3.58 16.52 17.07
C GLU A 268 -3.95 17.85 17.76
N ASN A 269 -3.80 17.88 19.08
CA ASN A 269 -3.95 19.12 19.87
C ASN A 269 -2.80 20.11 19.60
N GLU A 270 -1.68 19.62 19.07
CA GLU A 270 -0.48 20.40 18.80
C GLU A 270 -0.01 20.14 17.38
N ILE A 271 0.23 21.21 16.64
CA ILE A 271 0.67 21.22 15.25
C ILE A 271 2.11 21.69 15.19
N THR A 272 2.89 20.99 14.39
CA THR A 272 4.29 21.25 14.17
C THR A 272 4.45 22.32 13.08
N VAL A 273 4.93 23.50 13.44
CA VAL A 273 5.19 24.62 12.51
C VAL A 273 6.69 24.77 12.30
N VAL A 274 7.13 24.67 11.04
CA VAL A 274 8.54 24.86 10.68
C VAL A 274 8.86 26.36 10.63
N VAL A 275 9.92 26.78 11.31
CA VAL A 275 10.39 28.17 11.31
C VAL A 275 11.61 28.30 10.41
N GLN A 276 11.50 29.20 9.43
CA GLN A 276 12.54 29.55 8.48
C GLN A 276 13.01 30.99 8.68
N VAL A 277 14.30 31.22 8.44
CA VAL A 277 14.89 32.56 8.37
C VAL A 277 15.55 32.71 7.00
N ASN A 278 15.09 33.67 6.19
CA ASN A 278 15.49 33.84 4.79
C ASN A 278 15.41 32.52 3.99
N GLY A 279 14.31 31.77 4.17
CA GLY A 279 14.02 30.53 3.44
C GLY A 279 14.78 29.28 3.91
N LYS A 280 15.64 29.38 4.94
CA LYS A 280 16.36 28.23 5.51
C LYS A 280 15.73 27.81 6.83
N VAL A 281 15.45 26.52 7.01
CA VAL A 281 14.88 25.94 8.25
C VAL A 281 15.85 26.12 9.41
N ARG A 282 15.35 26.67 10.52
CA ARG A 282 16.12 26.94 11.75
C ARG A 282 15.61 26.20 12.96
N GLU A 283 14.30 25.98 13.01
CA GLU A 283 13.66 25.29 14.11
C GLU A 283 12.29 24.78 13.68
N THR A 284 11.70 23.96 14.55
CA THR A 284 10.33 23.51 14.47
C THR A 284 9.68 23.75 15.83
N LEU A 285 8.50 24.38 15.84
CA LEU A 285 7.72 24.66 17.05
C LEU A 285 6.51 23.73 17.13
N LEU A 286 6.20 23.18 18.30
CA LEU A 286 4.88 22.63 18.58
C LEU A 286 3.98 23.78 19.07
N ILE A 287 2.83 23.94 18.43
CA ILE A 287 1.87 25.02 18.72
C ILE A 287 0.48 24.39 18.84
N GLN A 288 -0.29 24.77 19.85
CA GLN A 288 -1.64 24.25 19.99
C GLN A 288 -2.52 24.59 18.78
N LYS A 289 -3.39 23.65 18.39
CA LYS A 289 -4.19 23.73 17.16
C LYS A 289 -5.19 24.90 17.16
N ASP A 290 -5.64 25.34 18.31
CA ASP A 290 -6.45 26.55 18.46
C ASP A 290 -5.64 27.83 18.18
N MET A 291 -4.33 27.81 18.45
CA MET A 291 -3.42 28.95 18.31
C MET A 291 -2.81 29.09 16.91
N ILE A 292 -2.90 28.07 16.04
CA ILE A 292 -2.29 28.14 14.69
C ILE A 292 -2.94 29.19 13.78
N SER A 293 -4.21 29.52 13.98
CA SER A 293 -4.90 30.52 13.16
C SER A 293 -4.42 31.95 13.44
N ASP A 294 -3.83 32.20 14.63
CA ASP A 294 -3.28 33.50 14.99
C ASP A 294 -1.79 33.59 14.61
N LYS A 295 -1.55 34.16 13.42
CA LYS A 295 -0.21 34.46 12.91
C LYS A 295 0.67 35.20 13.93
N LYS A 296 0.12 36.14 14.72
CA LYS A 296 0.93 36.94 15.67
C LYS A 296 1.41 36.10 16.85
N VAL A 297 0.58 35.18 17.33
CA VAL A 297 0.96 34.24 18.39
C VAL A 297 2.12 33.36 17.91
N VAL A 298 2.00 32.81 16.70
CA VAL A 298 3.03 31.95 16.09
C VAL A 298 4.34 32.72 15.87
N GLU A 299 4.26 33.98 15.41
CA GLU A 299 5.41 34.87 15.28
C GLU A 299 6.10 35.15 16.62
N ASN A 300 5.33 35.46 17.66
CA ASN A 300 5.89 35.73 18.98
C ASN A 300 6.59 34.51 19.56
N LEU A 301 6.03 33.31 19.38
CA LEU A 301 6.68 32.06 19.78
C LEU A 301 8.00 31.84 19.05
N ALA A 302 8.01 32.06 17.73
CA ALA A 302 9.24 31.95 16.91
C ALA A 302 10.29 33.01 17.27
N LEU A 303 9.88 34.26 17.51
CA LEU A 303 10.78 35.34 17.89
C LEU A 303 11.33 35.17 19.30
N ASN A 304 10.64 34.43 20.17
CA ASN A 304 11.11 34.13 21.53
C ASN A 304 12.11 32.97 21.60
N SER A 305 12.17 32.11 20.57
CA SER A 305 13.15 31.03 20.52
C SER A 305 14.59 31.52 20.43
N GLU A 306 15.46 30.95 21.26
CA GLU A 306 16.90 31.19 21.23
C GLU A 306 17.54 30.76 19.91
N LYS A 307 17.09 29.64 19.31
CA LYS A 307 17.62 29.16 18.04
C LYS A 307 17.33 30.15 16.92
N VAL A 308 16.09 30.65 16.85
CA VAL A 308 15.67 31.61 15.83
C VAL A 308 16.35 32.97 16.05
N LYS A 309 16.40 33.46 17.30
CA LYS A 309 17.11 34.70 17.67
C LYS A 309 18.56 34.71 17.20
N LYS A 310 19.28 33.59 17.31
CA LYS A 310 20.66 33.46 16.83
C LYS A 310 20.82 33.75 15.34
N PHE A 311 19.83 33.43 14.52
CA PHE A 311 19.86 33.65 13.06
C PHE A 311 19.31 35.00 12.63
N ILE A 312 18.44 35.61 13.44
CA ILE A 312 17.92 36.97 13.22
C ILE A 312 18.95 38.02 13.65
N GLY A 313 19.64 37.77 14.77
CA GLY A 313 20.57 38.73 15.37
C GLY A 313 19.87 40.05 15.73
N ASN A 314 20.50 41.18 15.42
CA ASN A 314 19.94 42.52 15.63
C ASN A 314 19.17 43.07 14.41
N LYS A 315 18.90 42.25 13.39
CA LYS A 315 18.21 42.71 12.18
C LYS A 315 16.71 42.75 12.41
N PRO A 316 16.01 43.84 12.03
CA PRO A 316 14.56 43.87 12.11
C PRO A 316 13.96 42.92 11.09
N VAL A 317 12.90 42.20 11.48
CA VAL A 317 12.11 41.39 10.55
C VAL A 317 11.36 42.32 9.61
N LYS A 318 11.70 42.27 8.32
CA LYS A 318 11.10 43.12 7.27
C LYS A 318 9.76 42.58 6.80
N LYS A 319 9.63 41.26 6.76
CA LYS A 319 8.42 40.58 6.29
C LYS A 319 8.32 39.19 6.93
N SER A 320 7.11 38.81 7.30
CA SER A 320 6.79 37.46 7.76
C SER A 320 5.76 36.82 6.83
N VAL A 321 6.05 35.61 6.39
CA VAL A 321 5.14 34.80 5.56
C VAL A 321 4.78 33.57 6.37
N TYR A 322 3.50 33.47 6.73
CA TYR A 322 2.99 32.34 7.49
C TYR A 322 2.00 31.58 6.61
N ILE A 323 2.23 30.27 6.48
CA ILE A 323 1.28 29.32 5.94
C ILE A 323 0.76 28.55 7.15
N GLU A 324 -0.52 28.75 7.43
CA GLU A 324 -1.22 28.22 8.60
C GLU A 324 -0.95 26.72 8.81
N GLY A 325 -0.53 26.37 10.03
CA GLY A 325 -0.22 25.00 10.43
C GLY A 325 0.96 24.33 9.71
N ARG A 326 1.75 25.07 8.90
CA ARG A 326 2.84 24.47 8.10
C ARG A 326 4.19 25.17 8.30
N VAL A 327 4.30 26.44 7.92
CA VAL A 327 5.59 27.13 7.88
C VAL A 327 5.46 28.62 8.20
N LEU A 328 6.38 29.13 9.02
CA LEU A 328 6.62 30.55 9.24
C LEU A 328 8.00 30.92 8.68
N ASN A 329 8.06 31.78 7.68
CA ASN A 329 9.30 32.32 7.13
C ASN A 329 9.49 33.79 7.53
N LEU A 330 10.56 34.06 8.27
CA LEU A 330 10.97 35.38 8.72
C LEU A 330 12.04 35.92 7.78
N VAL A 331 11.74 37.05 7.12
CA VAL A 331 12.65 37.73 6.19
C VAL A 331 13.33 38.88 6.94
N VAL A 332 14.66 38.82 7.05
CA VAL A 332 15.53 39.75 7.80
C VAL A 332 16.62 40.35 6.92
#